data_AF-A0A2V8PYA4-F1
#
_entry.id   AF-A0A2V8PYA4-F1
#
_cell.length_a   1.000
_cell.length_b   1.000
_cell.length_c   1.000
_cell.angle_alpha   90.00
_cell.angle_beta   90.00
_cell.angle_gamma   90.00
#
_symmetry.space_group_name_H-M   'P 1'
#
loop_
_entity.id
_entity.type
_entity.pdbx_description
1 polymer ?
#
loop_
_entity_poly.entity_id
_entity_poly.type
_entity_poly.pdbx_seq_one_letter_code
_entity_poly.pdbx_strand_id
1 'polypeptide(L)' 'PTRALLVDQALIVNQGIVHSRTVGVAFRTLDFTEVTSGLEEGSHVIVSDQDKFRPGEVVRQRMVASPPPPNPP' A
#
# COMPACT_ATOMS: atom_id res chain seq x y z
N PRO A 1 -1.58 -7.04 -1.72
CA PRO A 1 -2.46 -7.56 -2.82
C PRO A 1 -1.87 -7.20 -4.19
N THR A 2 -1.93 -8.10 -5.19
CA THR A 2 -1.37 -7.82 -6.54
C THR A 2 -2.01 -6.60 -7.19
N ARG A 3 -3.32 -6.41 -7.00
CA ARG A 3 -4.07 -5.25 -7.49
C ARG A 3 -3.64 -3.90 -6.91
N ALA A 4 -2.75 -3.89 -5.91
CA ALA A 4 -2.21 -2.65 -5.36
C ALA A 4 -1.10 -2.06 -6.23
N LEU A 5 -0.66 -2.77 -7.28
CA LEU A 5 0.40 -2.33 -8.17
C LEU A 5 -0.14 -2.03 -9.58
N LEU A 6 0.19 -0.85 -10.07
CA LEU A 6 0.06 -0.43 -11.46
C LEU A 6 1.40 -0.72 -12.14
N VAL A 7 1.51 -1.89 -12.79
CA VAL A 7 2.78 -2.44 -13.29
C VAL A 7 3.75 -2.72 -12.13
N ASP A 8 4.64 -1.80 -11.83
CA ASP A 8 5.65 -1.82 -10.75
C ASP A 8 5.53 -0.59 -9.82
N GLN A 9 4.43 0.17 -9.94
CA GLN A 9 4.17 1.33 -9.09
C GLN A 9 3.06 1.07 -8.08
N ALA A 10 3.31 1.46 -6.83
CA ALA A 10 2.34 1.52 -5.77
C ALA A 10 1.93 2.99 -5.51
N LEU A 11 0.64 3.23 -5.30
CA LEU A 11 0.19 4.49 -4.73
C LEU A 11 0.22 4.38 -3.21
N ILE A 12 1.05 5.21 -2.58
CA ILE A 12 1.20 5.27 -1.13
C ILE A 12 0.59 6.54 -0.56
N VAL A 13 0.16 6.49 0.69
CA VAL A 13 -0.35 7.67 1.41
C VAL A 13 0.64 8.02 2.51
N ASN A 14 1.23 9.21 2.42
CA ASN A 14 2.11 9.76 3.45
C ASN A 14 1.57 11.12 3.88
N GLN A 15 1.37 11.30 5.19
CA GLN A 15 0.81 12.54 5.77
C GLN A 15 -0.50 12.99 5.08
N GLY A 16 -1.36 12.03 4.71
CA GLY A 16 -2.61 12.32 4.01
C GLY A 16 -2.45 12.73 2.54
N ILE A 17 -1.27 12.60 1.93
CA ILE A 17 -1.02 12.93 0.53
C ILE A 17 -0.65 11.67 -0.25
N VAL A 18 -1.26 11.48 -1.42
CA VAL A 18 -0.98 10.37 -2.32
C VAL A 18 0.34 10.60 -3.04
N HIS A 19 1.19 9.58 -3.08
CA HIS A 19 2.45 9.58 -3.82
C HIS A 19 2.53 8.32 -4.69
N SER A 20 3.13 8.43 -5.86
CA SER A 20 3.52 7.23 -6.62
C SER A 20 4.92 6.79 -6.21
N ARG A 21 5.08 5.47 -6.05
CA ARG A 21 6.34 4.86 -5.63
C ARG A 21 6.62 3.63 -6.47
N THR A 22 7.75 3.63 -7.17
CA THR A 22 8.25 2.41 -7.83
C THR A 22 8.71 1.41 -6.78
N VAL A 23 8.33 0.15 -6.96
CA VAL A 23 8.66 -0.95 -6.04
C VAL A 23 9.43 -2.06 -6.74
N GLY A 24 10.36 -2.69 -6.03
CA GLY A 24 11.01 -3.91 -6.51
C GLY A 24 10.13 -5.12 -6.22
N VAL A 25 9.75 -5.86 -7.26
CA VAL A 25 8.93 -7.07 -7.15
C VAL A 25 9.84 -8.29 -7.26
N ALA A 26 9.84 -9.16 -6.23
CA ALA A 26 10.56 -10.43 -6.29
C ALA A 26 9.68 -11.58 -6.76
N PHE A 27 8.41 -11.58 -6.35
CA PHE A 27 7.48 -12.66 -6.67
C PHE A 27 6.06 -12.12 -6.86
N ARG A 28 5.30 -12.70 -7.80
CA ARG A 28 3.93 -12.30 -8.10
C ARG A 28 3.05 -13.52 -8.32
N THR A 29 1.90 -13.53 -7.66
CA THR A 29 0.78 -14.43 -7.92
C THR A 29 -0.44 -13.64 -8.36
N LEU A 30 -1.55 -14.35 -8.60
CA LEU A 30 -2.83 -13.73 -8.93
C LEU A 30 -3.31 -12.77 -7.83
N ASP A 31 -3.13 -13.15 -6.56
CA ASP A 31 -3.74 -12.46 -5.42
C ASP A 31 -2.75 -11.58 -4.63
N PHE A 32 -1.46 -11.97 -4.60
CA PHE A 32 -0.43 -11.25 -3.85
C PHE A 32 0.85 -11.03 -4.65
N THR A 33 1.52 -9.93 -4.34
CA THR A 33 2.84 -9.60 -4.88
C THR A 33 3.77 -9.33 -3.71
N GLU A 34 4.94 -9.95 -3.75
CA GLU A 34 6.01 -9.76 -2.78
C GLU A 34 6.93 -8.63 -3.25
N VAL A 35 7.08 -7.63 -2.38
CA VAL A 35 7.87 -6.43 -2.63
C VAL A 35 9.12 -6.46 -1.77
N THR A 36 10.28 -6.28 -2.39
CA THR A 36 11.59 -6.30 -1.72
C THR A 36 12.22 -4.93 -1.55
N SER A 37 11.72 -3.91 -2.22
CA SER A 37 12.22 -2.53 -2.11
C SER A 37 11.16 -1.51 -2.50
N GLY A 38 11.35 -0.27 -2.06
CA GLY A 38 10.48 0.86 -2.38
C GLY A 38 9.34 1.10 -1.38
N LEU A 39 9.03 0.13 -0.51
CA LEU A 39 8.08 0.26 0.61
C LEU A 39 8.74 -0.11 1.93
N GLU A 40 8.23 0.46 3.02
CA GLU A 40 8.64 0.19 4.39
C GLU A 40 7.45 -0.33 5.21
N GLU A 41 7.73 -1.07 6.29
CA GLU A 41 6.69 -1.48 7.22
C GLU A 41 5.94 -0.25 7.79
N GLY A 42 4.62 -0.34 7.88
CA GLY A 42 3.76 0.79 8.26
C GLY A 42 3.41 1.76 7.12
N SER A 43 3.98 1.57 5.91
CA SER A 43 3.55 2.31 4.73
C SER A 43 2.09 2.00 4.38
N HIS A 44 1.28 3.03 4.15
CA HIS A 44 -0.10 2.86 3.72
C HIS A 44 -0.17 2.83 2.20
N VAL A 45 -0.64 1.71 1.64
CA VAL A 45 -0.78 1.50 0.19
C VAL A 45 -2.25 1.49 -0.19
N ILE A 46 -2.60 2.16 -1.30
CA ILE A 46 -3.95 2.13 -1.86
C ILE A 46 -4.12 0.81 -2.63
N VAL A 47 -5.07 -0.02 -2.19
CA VAL A 47 -5.30 -1.37 -2.72
C VAL A 47 -6.61 -1.53 -3.51
N SER A 48 -7.43 -0.47 -3.58
CA SER A 48 -8.73 -0.45 -4.26
C SER A 48 -8.99 0.95 -4.82
N ASP A 49 -9.80 1.03 -5.88
CA ASP A 49 -10.21 2.30 -6.53
C ASP A 49 -9.01 3.20 -6.93
N GLN A 50 -7.88 2.59 -7.31
CA GLN A 50 -6.62 3.31 -7.57
C GLN A 50 -6.76 4.36 -8.69
N ASP A 51 -7.64 4.12 -9.65
CA ASP A 51 -7.95 5.02 -10.76
C ASP A 51 -8.56 6.35 -10.31
N LYS A 52 -9.11 6.42 -9.10
CA LYS A 52 -9.68 7.63 -8.52
C LYS A 52 -8.65 8.55 -7.87
N PHE A 53 -7.44 8.07 -7.64
CA PHE A 53 -6.41 8.81 -6.92
C PHE A 53 -5.29 9.26 -7.85
N ARG A 54 -4.81 10.49 -7.66
CA ARG A 54 -3.64 11.00 -8.37
C ARG A 54 -2.54 11.40 -7.38
N PRO A 55 -1.25 11.24 -7.75
CA PRO A 55 -0.16 11.78 -6.95
C PRO A 55 -0.34 13.28 -6.67
N GLY A 56 -0.12 13.68 -5.43
CA GLY A 56 -0.36 15.05 -4.93
C GLY A 56 -1.77 15.30 -4.38
N GLU A 57 -2.69 14.34 -4.53
CA GLU A 57 -4.04 14.46 -3.99
C GLU A 57 -4.08 14.27 -2.48
N VAL A 58 -4.91 15.07 -1.80
CA VAL A 58 -5.14 14.97 -0.35
C VAL A 58 -6.23 13.95 -0.09
N VAL A 59 -5.96 13.02 0.81
CA VAL A 59 -6.89 11.95 1.21
C VAL A 59 -7.16 11.97 2.71
N ARG A 60 -8.41 11.72 3.06
CA ARG A 60 -8.80 11.56 4.46
C ARG A 60 -8.45 10.15 4.92
N GLN A 61 -7.61 10.05 5.94
CA GLN A 61 -7.23 8.77 6.52
C GLN A 61 -8.18 8.40 7.66
N ARG A 62 -8.72 7.18 7.62
CA ARG A 62 -9.42 6.58 8.75
C ARG A 62 -8.71 5.28 9.10
N MET A 63 -7.92 5.31 10.16
CA MET A 63 -7.30 4.10 10.69
C MET A 63 -8.33 3.32 11.49
N VAL A 64 -8.53 2.06 11.12
CA VAL A 64 -9.15 1.08 12.01
C VAL A 64 -7.98 0.46 12.78
N ALA A 65 -7.96 0.63 14.10
CA ALA A 65 -6.94 -0.01 14.92
C ALA A 65 -7.03 -1.52 14.69
N SER A 66 -5.89 -2.14 14.37
CA SER A 66 -5.81 -3.60 14.35
C SER A 66 -6.07 -4.10 15.77
N PRO A 67 -6.78 -5.23 15.96
CA PRO A 67 -6.90 -5.83 17.28
C PRO A 67 -5.50 -6.04 17.87
N PRO A 68 -5.31 -5.83 19.19
CA PRO A 68 -4.04 -6.17 19.82
C PRO A 68 -3.71 -7.65 19.54
N PRO A 69 -2.43 -8.00 19.35
CA PRO A 69 -2.03 -9.38 19.14
C PRO A 69 -2.52 -10.25 20.31
N PRO A 70 -2.91 -11.51 20.06
CA PRO A 70 -3.32 -12.41 21.13
C PRO A 70 -2.17 -12.54 22.14
N ASN A 71 -2.48 -12.44 23.43
CA ASN A 71 -1.49 -12.66 24.48
C ASN A 71 -0.86 -14.05 24.31
N PRO A 72 0.47 -14.19 24.40
CA PRO A 72 1.10 -15.51 24.41
C PRO A 72 0.59 -16.34 25.60
N PRO A 73 0.50 -17.67 25.46
CA PRO A 73 0.02 -18.58 26.49
C PRO A 73 0.95 -18.66 27.72
#